data_AF-A0A3A9YE93-F1
#
_entry.id   AF-A0A3A9YE93-F1
#
_cell.length_a   1.000
_cell.length_b   1.000
_cell.length_c   1.000
_cell.angle_alpha   90.00
_cell.angle_beta   90.00
_cell.angle_gamma   90.00
#
_symmetry.space_group_name_H-M   'P 1'
#
loop_
_entity.id
_entity.type
_entity.pdbx_description
1 polymer ?
#
loop_
_entity_poly.entity_id
_entity_poly.type
_entity_poly.pdbx_seq_one_letter_code
_entity_poly.pdbx_strand_id
1 'polypeptide(L)'
;MSIPGTLTCTRVQLGDCPPRRSELGADRVNDRTGGVRPAPLPPAVEARLAHDPRAWLCTLRPDGSPHVTPVWFVHTGGTWWVGCAEQSVKVRNVLADPRVSLALEDGIAPVVAEGVVRVWRSDFPAPVVAAFARKYDGWDVRRPEAPQNRRVLLEIPVRRWLLAGRAQ
;
A
#
# COMPACT_ATOMS: atom_id res chain seq x y z
N MET A 1 -3.48 39.51 19.87
CA MET A 1 -2.60 38.43 20.38
C MET A 1 -2.42 37.45 19.24
N SER A 2 -1.32 37.59 18.50
CA SER A 2 -1.02 36.85 17.28
C SER A 2 -0.15 35.65 17.60
N ILE A 3 -0.43 34.49 17.01
CA ILE A 3 0.46 33.33 17.00
C ILE A 3 0.94 33.15 15.54
N PRO A 4 2.24 33.32 15.25
CA PRO A 4 2.83 33.02 13.96
C PRO A 4 3.33 31.57 13.92
N GLY A 5 3.29 30.91 12.76
CA GLY A 5 3.90 29.59 12.62
C GLY A 5 3.51 28.82 11.36
N THR A 6 3.68 29.40 10.17
CA THR A 6 3.63 28.65 8.91
C THR A 6 4.94 27.88 8.75
N LEU A 7 4.92 26.56 8.95
CA LEU A 7 6.05 25.70 8.60
C LEU A 7 6.02 25.42 7.08
N THR A 8 6.83 26.17 6.36
CA THR A 8 7.10 25.99 4.93
C THR A 8 7.91 24.70 4.74
N CYS A 9 7.32 23.68 4.14
CA CYS A 9 8.04 22.48 3.69
C CYS A 9 8.84 22.85 2.44
N THR A 10 10.14 23.06 2.60
CA THR A 10 11.07 23.38 1.50
C THR A 10 11.15 22.19 0.53
N ARG A 11 10.71 22.43 -0.71
CA ARG A 11 10.72 21.52 -1.85
C ARG A 11 12.17 21.29 -2.33
N VAL A 12 12.64 20.04 -2.33
CA VAL A 12 13.88 19.65 -3.03
C VAL A 12 13.51 19.40 -4.50
N GLN A 13 14.01 20.26 -5.40
CA GLN A 13 13.86 20.10 -6.85
C GLN A 13 14.69 18.90 -7.33
N LEU A 14 14.04 17.95 -8.00
CA LEU A 14 14.71 16.92 -8.81
C LEU A 14 14.32 17.16 -10.27
N GLY A 15 15.35 17.26 -11.12
CA GLY A 15 15.27 17.65 -12.52
C GLY A 15 14.49 16.70 -13.41
N ASP A 16 14.08 17.25 -14.55
CA ASP A 16 13.18 16.64 -15.54
C ASP A 16 13.75 15.35 -16.16
N CYS A 17 12.89 14.34 -16.27
CA CYS A 17 13.13 13.13 -17.06
C CYS A 17 12.14 13.12 -18.24
N PRO A 18 12.58 12.94 -19.50
CA PRO A 18 11.71 13.06 -20.66
C PRO A 18 10.82 11.81 -20.85
N PRO A 19 9.62 11.94 -21.45
CA PRO A 19 8.66 10.84 -21.55
C PRO A 19 8.94 9.92 -22.76
N ARG A 20 8.61 8.64 -22.64
CA ARG A 20 8.34 7.78 -23.81
C ARG A 20 7.02 6.99 -23.65
N ARG A 21 6.19 7.16 -24.69
CA ARG A 21 4.94 6.49 -25.14
C ARG A 21 5.01 4.94 -25.12
N SER A 22 3.95 4.13 -25.20
CA SER A 22 2.47 4.25 -25.12
C SER A 22 1.89 2.83 -25.23
N GLU A 23 0.72 2.59 -24.58
CA GLU A 23 -0.40 1.71 -24.99
C GLU A 23 -0.41 0.17 -24.79
N LEU A 24 -1.57 -0.25 -24.23
CA LEU A 24 -2.24 -1.57 -24.21
C LEU A 24 -1.97 -2.53 -23.02
N GLY A 25 -3.02 -2.72 -22.21
CA GLY A 25 -3.12 -3.72 -21.14
C GLY A 25 -2.94 -3.12 -19.75
N ALA A 26 -3.71 -3.59 -18.76
CA ALA A 26 -3.58 -3.16 -17.36
C ALA A 26 -2.08 -3.12 -16.99
N ASP A 27 -1.54 -1.92 -16.74
CA ASP A 27 -0.10 -1.69 -16.58
C ASP A 27 0.33 -2.21 -15.19
N ARG A 28 0.33 -3.54 -15.07
CA ARG A 28 0.77 -4.31 -13.91
C ARG A 28 2.27 -4.43 -14.01
N VAL A 29 2.96 -3.61 -13.23
CA VAL A 29 4.42 -3.69 -13.18
C VAL A 29 4.82 -4.83 -12.24
N ASN A 30 5.73 -5.69 -12.71
CA ASN A 30 6.34 -6.84 -12.01
C ASN A 30 5.52 -8.15 -11.94
N ASP A 31 5.00 -8.62 -13.08
CA ASP A 31 4.24 -9.88 -13.24
C ASP A 31 5.10 -11.18 -13.10
N ARG A 32 6.20 -11.15 -12.35
CA ARG A 32 7.04 -12.34 -12.11
C ARG A 32 6.48 -13.31 -11.07
N THR A 33 5.24 -13.10 -10.62
CA THR A 33 4.63 -13.82 -9.49
C THR A 33 3.40 -14.57 -9.97
N GLY A 34 3.64 -15.69 -10.68
CA GLY A 34 2.59 -16.59 -11.12
C GLY A 34 1.70 -17.03 -9.95
N GLY A 35 0.39 -16.83 -10.10
CA GLY A 35 -0.68 -17.55 -9.40
C GLY A 35 -0.53 -17.87 -7.91
N VAL A 36 0.12 -17.04 -7.09
CA VAL A 36 0.26 -17.32 -5.66
C VAL A 36 -1.12 -17.25 -5.01
N ARG A 37 -1.60 -18.41 -4.53
CA ARG A 37 -2.79 -18.48 -3.69
C ARG A 37 -2.48 -17.78 -2.36
N PRO A 38 -3.32 -16.82 -1.92
CA PRO A 38 -3.15 -16.22 -0.62
C PRO A 38 -3.20 -17.26 0.50
N ALA A 39 -2.42 -17.05 1.56
CA ALA A 39 -2.49 -17.85 2.77
C ALA A 39 -3.90 -17.76 3.38
N PRO A 40 -4.44 -18.85 3.95
CA PRO A 40 -5.72 -18.83 4.64
C PRO A 40 -5.76 -17.72 5.71
N LEU A 41 -6.88 -16.99 5.77
CA LEU A 41 -7.09 -15.92 6.74
C LEU A 41 -7.41 -16.53 8.12
N PRO A 42 -6.65 -16.22 9.18
CA PRO A 42 -7.01 -16.66 10.52
C PRO A 42 -8.31 -15.97 11.00
N PRO A 43 -9.28 -16.69 11.57
CA PRO A 43 -10.57 -16.10 11.98
C PRO A 43 -10.42 -14.91 12.95
N ALA A 44 -9.45 -14.96 13.86
CA ALA A 44 -9.18 -13.88 14.82
C ALA A 44 -8.70 -12.57 14.16
N VAL A 45 -8.23 -12.63 12.92
CA VAL A 45 -7.64 -11.49 12.20
C VAL A 45 -8.67 -10.77 11.33
N GLU A 46 -9.69 -11.47 10.84
CA GLU A 46 -10.66 -10.95 9.88
C GLU A 46 -11.37 -9.67 10.38
N ALA A 47 -11.88 -9.69 11.60
CA ALA A 47 -12.56 -8.54 12.20
C ALA A 47 -11.66 -7.30 12.28
N ARG A 48 -10.37 -7.51 12.55
CA ARG A 48 -9.37 -6.44 12.62
C ARG A 48 -9.02 -5.87 11.25
N LEU A 49 -8.87 -6.71 10.23
CA LEU A 49 -8.63 -6.22 8.87
C LEU A 49 -9.80 -5.39 8.34
N ALA A 50 -11.02 -5.69 8.79
CA ALA A 50 -12.21 -4.92 8.47
C ALA A 50 -12.25 -3.58 9.22
N HIS A 51 -11.91 -3.54 10.51
CA HIS A 51 -12.06 -2.34 11.36
C HIS A 51 -10.83 -1.43 11.40
N ASP A 52 -9.61 -1.98 11.45
CA ASP A 52 -8.42 -1.18 11.72
C ASP A 52 -8.13 -0.24 10.53
N PRO A 53 -7.96 1.07 10.78
CA PRO A 53 -7.91 2.06 9.69
C PRO A 53 -6.55 2.07 8.98
N ARG A 54 -5.50 1.57 9.62
CA ARG A 54 -4.11 1.71 9.18
C ARG A 54 -3.30 0.44 9.44
N ALA A 55 -2.30 0.26 8.60
CA ALA A 55 -1.24 -0.72 8.81
C ALA A 55 0.12 -0.04 8.63
N TRP A 56 1.15 -0.57 9.28
CA TRP A 56 2.53 -0.25 9.03
C TRP A 56 3.04 -1.10 7.87
N LEU A 57 3.45 -0.47 6.77
CA LEU A 57 4.07 -1.12 5.63
C LEU A 57 5.58 -0.94 5.69
N CYS A 58 6.31 -2.06 5.74
CA CYS A 58 7.75 -2.13 5.58
C CYS A 58 8.11 -2.50 4.13
N THR A 59 8.99 -1.70 3.54
CA THR A 59 9.57 -1.87 2.19
C THR A 59 11.09 -1.81 2.29
N LEU A 60 11.82 -2.28 1.28
CA LEU A 60 13.28 -2.21 1.24
C LEU A 60 13.76 -1.07 0.35
N ARG A 61 14.72 -0.28 0.83
CA ARG A 61 15.47 0.69 0.00
C ARG A 61 16.48 -0.06 -0.89
N PRO A 62 17.04 0.60 -1.93
CA PRO A 62 18.05 -0.01 -2.79
C PRO A 62 19.29 -0.55 -2.07
N ASP A 63 19.64 0.02 -0.92
CA ASP A 63 20.74 -0.42 -0.05
C ASP A 63 20.36 -1.57 0.90
N GLY A 64 19.13 -2.08 0.81
CA GLY A 64 18.56 -3.12 1.67
C GLY A 64 18.03 -2.60 3.01
N SER A 65 18.18 -1.32 3.34
CA SER A 65 17.66 -0.77 4.60
C SER A 65 16.12 -0.72 4.62
N PRO A 66 15.47 -0.98 5.76
CA PRO A 66 14.02 -0.96 5.86
C PRO A 66 13.47 0.48 5.85
N HIS A 67 12.38 0.69 5.11
CA HIS A 67 11.58 1.90 5.09
C HIS A 67 10.15 1.57 5.52
N VAL A 68 9.77 2.07 6.70
CA VAL A 68 8.52 1.76 7.38
C VAL A 68 7.63 3.00 7.42
N THR A 69 6.37 2.85 7.02
CA THR A 69 5.42 3.97 6.95
C THR A 69 3.98 3.49 7.21
N PRO A 70 3.13 4.32 7.82
CA PRO A 70 1.72 3.99 7.95
C PRO A 70 1.03 4.12 6.59
N VAL A 71 0.06 3.24 6.33
CA VAL A 71 -0.74 3.20 5.10
C VAL A 71 -2.20 2.89 5.41
N TRP A 72 -3.10 3.43 4.59
CA TRP A 72 -4.51 3.06 4.59
C TRP A 72 -4.69 1.86 3.66
N PHE A 73 -5.55 0.93 4.05
CA PHE A 73 -5.69 -0.34 3.37
C PHE A 73 -7.11 -0.90 3.44
N VAL A 74 -7.44 -1.74 2.46
CA VAL A 74 -8.53 -2.70 2.58
C VAL A 74 -8.00 -4.11 2.38
N HIS A 75 -8.65 -5.09 2.98
CA HIS A 75 -8.34 -6.50 2.75
C HIS A 75 -9.55 -7.17 2.10
N THR A 76 -9.35 -7.75 0.92
CA THR A 76 -10.41 -8.47 0.20
C THR A 76 -9.80 -9.57 -0.66
N GLY A 77 -10.46 -10.73 -0.72
CA GLY A 77 -9.98 -11.89 -1.49
C GLY A 77 -8.60 -12.42 -1.04
N GLY A 78 -8.27 -12.31 0.25
CA GLY A 78 -6.96 -12.72 0.79
C GLY A 78 -5.81 -11.76 0.47
N THR A 79 -6.11 -10.56 -0.02
CA THR A 79 -5.14 -9.61 -0.52
C THR A 79 -5.30 -8.27 0.19
N TRP A 80 -4.17 -7.70 0.62
CA TRP A 80 -4.13 -6.31 1.06
C TRP A 80 -4.05 -5.41 -0.17
N TRP A 81 -4.87 -4.37 -0.17
CA TRP A 81 -4.85 -3.31 -1.16
C TRP A 81 -4.51 -2.01 -0.47
N VAL A 82 -3.47 -1.33 -0.95
CA VAL A 82 -2.99 -0.07 -0.39
C VAL A 82 -3.02 1.01 -1.46
N GLY A 83 -3.72 2.12 -1.17
CA GLY A 83 -3.72 3.29 -2.04
C GLY A 83 -2.55 4.21 -1.68
N CYS A 84 -1.70 4.55 -2.65
CA CYS A 84 -0.58 5.47 -2.43
C CYS A 84 -0.31 6.33 -3.67
N ALA A 85 0.41 7.43 -3.46
CA ALA A 85 0.81 8.30 -4.55
C ALA A 85 1.96 7.67 -5.34
N GLU A 86 1.90 7.73 -6.67
CA GLU A 86 2.85 7.08 -7.58
C GLU A 86 4.31 7.47 -7.30
N GLN A 87 4.54 8.74 -6.97
CA GLN A 87 5.89 9.29 -6.75
C GLN A 87 6.47 8.96 -5.35
N SER A 88 5.72 8.24 -4.51
CA SER A 88 6.14 7.96 -3.13
C SER A 88 7.36 7.04 -3.04
N VAL A 89 8.15 7.20 -1.97
CA VAL A 89 9.32 6.36 -1.70
C VAL A 89 8.95 4.87 -1.64
N LYS A 90 7.82 4.53 -1.03
CA LYS A 90 7.35 3.13 -0.96
C LYS A 90 7.06 2.53 -2.34
N VAL A 91 6.52 3.31 -3.29
CA VAL A 91 6.29 2.84 -4.68
C VAL A 91 7.62 2.60 -5.38
N ARG A 92 8.57 3.54 -5.26
CA ARG A 92 9.93 3.37 -5.79
C ARG A 92 10.61 2.12 -5.24
N ASN A 93 10.48 1.89 -3.93
CA ASN A 93 11.04 0.73 -3.25
C ASN A 93 10.44 -0.57 -3.78
N VAL A 94 9.11 -0.69 -3.88
CA VAL A 94 8.46 -1.94 -4.33
C VAL A 94 8.64 -2.25 -5.81
N LEU A 95 8.95 -1.23 -6.62
CA LEU A 95 9.35 -1.41 -8.01
C LEU A 95 10.77 -2.01 -8.11
N ALA A 96 11.66 -1.69 -7.17
CA ALA A 96 13.01 -2.28 -7.10
C ALA A 96 13.00 -3.66 -6.43
N ASP A 97 12.32 -3.79 -5.30
CA ASP A 97 12.12 -5.05 -4.57
C ASP A 97 10.68 -5.17 -4.07
N PRO A 98 9.87 -6.08 -4.62
CA PRO A 98 8.44 -6.17 -4.32
C PRO A 98 8.13 -6.81 -2.97
N ARG A 99 9.13 -7.30 -2.22
CA ARG A 99 8.92 -7.96 -0.93
C ARG A 99 8.54 -6.93 0.14
N VAL A 100 7.46 -7.21 0.84
CA VAL A 100 6.95 -6.32 1.90
C VAL A 100 6.46 -7.11 3.11
N SER A 101 6.44 -6.42 4.25
CA SER A 101 5.78 -6.86 5.46
C SER A 101 4.77 -5.80 5.92
N LEU A 102 3.59 -6.23 6.38
CA LEU A 102 2.54 -5.37 6.91
C LEU A 102 2.20 -5.77 8.34
N ALA A 103 1.98 -4.78 9.20
CA ALA A 103 1.55 -4.99 10.57
C ALA A 103 0.39 -4.06 10.95
N LEU A 104 -0.61 -4.55 11.69
CA LEU A 104 -1.64 -3.69 12.28
C LEU A 104 -1.14 -2.95 13.53
N GLU A 105 -1.80 -1.84 13.86
CA GLU A 105 -1.48 -0.98 15.02
C GLU A 105 -1.99 -1.60 16.34
N ASP A 106 -1.47 -2.76 16.74
CA ASP A 106 -1.70 -3.33 18.08
C ASP A 106 -0.54 -4.26 18.48
N GLY A 107 0.23 -3.85 19.49
CA GLY A 107 1.35 -4.63 20.02
C GLY A 107 0.93 -5.76 20.97
N ILE A 108 -0.29 -5.74 21.50
CA ILE A 108 -0.80 -6.77 22.41
C ILE A 108 -1.29 -7.98 21.62
N ALA A 109 -2.04 -7.74 20.54
CA ALA A 109 -2.56 -8.79 19.66
C ALA A 109 -2.01 -8.65 18.23
N PRO A 110 -0.69 -8.71 18.00
CA PRO A 110 -0.10 -8.37 16.70
C PRO A 110 -0.64 -9.22 15.57
N VAL A 111 -0.91 -8.53 14.46
CA VAL A 111 -1.21 -9.12 13.16
C VAL A 111 -0.11 -8.68 12.22
N VAL A 112 0.67 -9.64 11.73
CA VAL A 112 1.78 -9.38 10.81
C VAL A 112 1.72 -10.34 9.64
N ALA A 113 1.85 -9.82 8.43
CA ALA A 113 1.80 -10.57 7.19
C ALA A 113 2.95 -10.19 6.26
N GLU A 114 3.37 -11.13 5.42
CA GLU A 114 4.32 -10.90 4.34
C GLU A 114 3.65 -11.10 2.99
N GLY A 115 4.08 -10.32 2.00
CA GLY A 115 3.56 -10.39 0.64
C GLY A 115 4.56 -9.93 -0.41
N VAL A 116 4.18 -10.10 -1.67
CA VAL A 116 4.91 -9.60 -2.84
C VAL A 116 3.97 -8.66 -3.59
N VAL A 117 4.39 -7.41 -3.74
CA VAL A 117 3.57 -6.33 -4.29
C VAL A 117 3.45 -6.46 -5.81
N ARG A 118 2.22 -6.27 -6.31
CA ARG A 118 1.94 -5.88 -7.69
C ARG A 118 1.41 -4.45 -7.72
N VAL A 119 1.97 -3.61 -8.59
CA VAL A 119 1.56 -2.20 -8.69
C VAL A 119 0.55 -2.03 -9.82
N TRP A 120 -0.58 -1.42 -9.50
CA TRP A 120 -1.63 -1.05 -10.44
C TRP A 120 -1.64 0.46 -10.63
N ARG A 121 -1.50 0.92 -11.89
CA ARG A 121 -1.49 2.36 -12.25
C ARG A 121 -2.82 2.85 -12.83
N SER A 122 -3.65 1.93 -13.27
CA SER A 122 -4.98 2.13 -13.85
C SER A 122 -5.86 0.91 -13.58
N ASP A 123 -7.13 0.99 -14.00
CA ASP A 123 -8.04 -0.16 -14.08
C ASP A 123 -8.20 -0.90 -12.75
N PHE A 124 -8.32 -0.13 -11.67
CA PHE A 124 -8.47 -0.68 -10.32
C PHE A 124 -9.73 -1.55 -10.24
N PRO A 125 -9.64 -2.76 -9.65
CA PRO A 125 -10.79 -3.64 -9.56
C PRO A 125 -11.97 -2.95 -8.84
N ALA A 126 -13.14 -2.92 -9.46
CA ALA A 126 -14.33 -2.29 -8.89
C ALA A 126 -14.68 -2.79 -7.47
N PRO A 127 -14.54 -4.09 -7.13
CA PRO A 127 -14.75 -4.55 -5.75
C PRO A 127 -13.79 -3.96 -4.73
N VAL A 128 -12.55 -3.65 -5.14
CA VAL A 128 -11.53 -3.03 -4.27
C VAL A 128 -11.85 -1.55 -4.06
N VAL A 129 -12.20 -0.82 -5.12
CA VAL A 129 -12.64 0.58 -5.03
C VAL A 129 -13.86 0.70 -4.10
N ALA A 130 -14.85 -0.19 -4.27
CA ALA A 130 -16.03 -0.23 -3.40
C ALA A 130 -15.67 -0.59 -1.95
N ALA A 131 -14.67 -1.45 -1.73
CA ALA A 131 -14.21 -1.76 -0.37
C ALA A 131 -13.57 -0.54 0.31
N PHE A 132 -12.79 0.26 -0.40
CA PHE A 132 -12.25 1.52 0.15
C PHE A 132 -13.37 2.49 0.52
N ALA A 133 -14.34 2.68 -0.38
CA ALA A 133 -15.48 3.55 -0.12
C ALA A 133 -16.29 3.08 1.12
N ARG A 134 -16.51 1.77 1.30
CA ARG A 134 -17.20 1.24 2.48
C ARG A 134 -16.42 1.43 3.78
N LYS A 135 -15.09 1.21 3.76
CA LYS A 135 -14.27 1.26 4.97
C LYS A 135 -13.95 2.70 5.42
N TYR A 136 -13.93 3.64 4.48
CA TYR A 136 -13.48 5.01 4.72
C TYR A 136 -14.55 6.04 4.31
N ASP A 137 -15.80 5.84 4.74
CA ASP A 137 -16.90 6.81 4.66
C ASP A 137 -17.10 7.45 3.27
N GLY A 138 -17.13 6.62 2.23
CA GLY A 138 -17.34 7.04 0.85
C GLY A 138 -16.09 7.54 0.13
N TRP A 139 -14.91 7.41 0.73
CA TRP A 139 -13.66 7.85 0.09
C TRP A 139 -13.37 7.12 -1.22
N ASP A 140 -13.24 7.89 -2.30
CA ASP A 140 -12.81 7.37 -3.60
C ASP A 140 -11.29 7.27 -3.68
N VAL A 141 -10.77 6.06 -3.54
CA VAL A 141 -9.34 5.77 -3.61
C VAL A 141 -8.71 6.24 -4.93
N ARG A 142 -9.46 6.29 -6.03
CA ARG A 142 -8.96 6.72 -7.35
C ARG A 142 -8.55 8.19 -7.38
N ARG A 143 -9.05 9.00 -6.43
CA ARG A 143 -8.76 10.43 -6.37
C ARG A 143 -7.26 10.66 -6.13
N PRO A 144 -6.57 11.41 -7.00
CA PRO A 144 -5.18 11.77 -6.78
C PRO A 144 -5.06 12.67 -5.56
N GLU A 145 -3.92 12.59 -4.89
CA GLU A 145 -3.62 13.42 -3.72
C GLU A 145 -3.24 14.85 -4.12
N ALA A 146 -2.59 15.00 -5.29
CA ALA A 146 -2.28 16.26 -5.93
C ALA A 146 -2.44 16.12 -7.45
N PRO A 147 -2.71 17.21 -8.21
CA PRO A 147 -2.99 17.13 -9.65
C PRO A 147 -1.91 16.41 -10.46
N GLN A 148 -0.64 16.54 -10.07
CA GLN A 148 0.50 15.91 -10.73
C GLN A 148 0.90 14.53 -10.16
N ASN A 149 0.29 14.09 -9.05
CA ASN A 149 0.66 12.87 -8.36
C ASN A 149 -0.50 11.88 -8.37
N ARG A 150 -0.49 11.02 -9.39
CA ARG A 150 -1.52 10.00 -9.61
C ARG A 150 -1.58 9.02 -8.45
N ARG A 151 -2.76 8.44 -8.24
CA ARG A 151 -2.92 7.29 -7.34
C ARG A 151 -2.44 6.02 -8.05
N VAL A 152 -1.77 5.15 -7.31
CA VAL A 152 -1.58 3.74 -7.64
C VAL A 152 -2.16 2.87 -6.52
N LEU A 153 -2.53 1.63 -6.86
CA LEU A 153 -2.85 0.61 -5.87
C LEU A 153 -1.73 -0.42 -5.79
N LEU A 154 -1.32 -0.76 -4.58
CA LEU A 154 -0.46 -1.91 -4.30
C LEU A 154 -1.36 -3.09 -3.97
N GLU A 155 -1.34 -4.11 -4.81
CA GLU A 155 -1.95 -5.41 -4.55
C GLU A 155 -0.91 -6.28 -3.84
N ILE A 156 -1.25 -6.80 -2.66
CA ILE A 156 -0.32 -7.55 -1.82
C ILE A 156 -1.03 -8.83 -1.35
N PRO A 157 -1.00 -9.90 -2.15
CA PRO A 157 -1.51 -11.20 -1.75
C PRO A 157 -0.70 -11.68 -0.55
N VAL A 158 -1.40 -12.12 0.52
CA VAL A 158 -0.71 -12.62 1.71
C VAL A 158 -0.01 -13.93 1.36
N ARG A 159 1.32 -13.95 1.44
CA ARG A 159 2.09 -15.20 1.28
C ARG A 159 2.17 -15.98 2.59
N ARG A 160 2.28 -15.26 3.71
CA ARG A 160 2.43 -15.84 5.04
C ARG A 160 1.93 -14.87 6.11
N TRP A 161 1.28 -15.41 7.13
CA TRP A 161 1.05 -14.72 8.40
C TRP A 161 2.23 -15.02 9.34
N LEU A 162 2.90 -13.99 9.84
CA LEU A 162 3.97 -14.10 10.82
C LEU A 162 3.42 -14.11 12.25
N LEU A 163 2.41 -13.26 12.50
CA LEU A 163 1.74 -13.12 13.79
C LEU A 163 0.23 -12.96 13.58
N ALA A 164 -0.56 -13.57 14.48
CA ALA A 164 -2.02 -13.54 14.43
C ALA A 164 -2.63 -13.70 15.85
N GLY A 165 -2.39 -12.74 16.74
CA GLY A 165 -3.21 -12.57 17.96
C GLY A 165 -2.52 -12.65 19.32
N ARG A 166 -1.26 -13.08 19.43
CA ARG A 166 -0.47 -12.93 20.68
C ARG A 166 0.97 -12.57 20.38
N ALA A 167 1.44 -11.48 20.97
CA ALA A 167 2.88 -11.21 21.08
C ALA A 167 3.50 -12.20 22.09
N GLN A 168 4.77 -12.56 21.87
CA GLN A 168 5.56 -13.33 22.83
C GLN A 168 6.18 -12.42 23.88
#